data_AF-A0A9D1L6P4-F1
#
_entry.id   AF-A0A9D1L6P4-F1
#
_cell.length_a   1.000
_cell.length_b   1.000
_cell.length_c   1.000
_cell.angle_alpha   90.00
_cell.angle_beta   90.00
_cell.angle_gamma   90.00
#
_symmetry.space_group_name_H-M   'P 1'
#
loop_
_entity.id
_entity.type
_entity.pdbx_description
1 polymer ?
#
loop_
_entity_poly.entity_id
_entity_poly.type
_entity_poly.pdbx_seq_one_letter_code
_entity_poly.pdbx_strand_id
1 'polypeptide(L)'
;MKVSQENRPEGSEGDKFGEDVIRLLRETGMETDQLAELKQLLEEGDAAASERIKLLKKHRFSLLKGIHKKQELLDRLDYVIYELKREECKMKGSEGK
;
A
#
# COMPACT_ATOMS: atom_id res chain seq x y z
N MET A 1 40.32 25.94 -27.47
CA MET A 1 40.14 25.47 -26.08
C MET A 1 38.69 25.74 -25.69
N LYS A 2 37.78 24.86 -26.09
CA LYS A 2 37.12 23.81 -25.30
C LYS A 2 36.36 24.31 -24.06
N VAL A 3 35.07 24.51 -24.33
CA VAL A 3 33.86 24.23 -23.53
C VAL A 3 33.64 25.08 -22.28
N SER A 4 32.94 26.19 -22.50
CA SER A 4 32.08 26.83 -21.52
C SER A 4 31.15 25.78 -20.91
N GLN A 5 31.19 25.66 -19.59
CA GLN A 5 30.24 24.82 -18.86
C GLN A 5 28.84 25.38 -19.09
N GLU A 6 28.03 24.57 -19.75
CA GLU A 6 26.63 24.81 -20.04
C GLU A 6 25.86 24.70 -18.72
N ASN A 7 25.27 25.83 -18.30
CA ASN A 7 24.28 25.89 -17.24
C ASN A 7 23.16 24.90 -17.57
N ARG A 8 23.12 23.76 -16.85
CA ARG A 8 21.98 22.85 -16.89
C ARG A 8 20.87 23.48 -16.03
N PRO A 9 19.68 23.75 -16.59
CA PRO A 9 18.59 24.31 -15.79
C PRO A 9 18.09 23.24 -14.82
N GLU A 10 18.30 23.49 -13.52
CA GLU A 10 17.68 22.73 -12.43
C GLU A 10 16.19 23.08 -12.39
N GLY A 11 15.36 22.09 -12.70
CA GLY A 11 13.91 22.25 -12.76
C GLY A 11 13.30 21.09 -13.53
N SER A 12 13.43 19.88 -12.99
CA SER A 12 12.90 18.68 -13.62
C SER A 12 11.53 18.34 -13.02
N GLU A 13 10.49 18.32 -13.85
CA GLU A 13 9.19 17.72 -13.48
C GLU A 13 9.33 16.22 -13.09
N GLY A 14 10.48 15.60 -13.42
CA GLY A 14 10.84 14.25 -13.03
C GLY A 14 11.04 14.06 -11.52
N ASP A 15 11.47 15.09 -10.79
CA ASP A 15 11.65 15.01 -9.33
C ASP A 15 10.29 14.93 -8.60
N LYS A 16 9.27 15.64 -9.10
CA LYS A 16 7.92 15.62 -8.50
C LYS A 16 7.25 14.26 -8.61
N PHE A 17 7.39 13.58 -9.75
CA PHE A 17 6.82 12.24 -9.93
C PHE A 17 7.41 11.22 -8.95
N GLY A 18 8.72 11.31 -8.68
CA GLY A 18 9.39 10.49 -7.68
C GLY A 18 8.85 10.74 -6.26
N GLU A 19 8.68 12.00 -5.87
CA GLU A 19 8.14 12.37 -4.57
C GLU A 19 6.69 11.92 -4.37
N ASP A 20 5.82 12.09 -5.37
CA ASP A 20 4.43 11.65 -5.32
C ASP A 20 4.31 10.13 -5.17
N VAL A 21 5.15 9.38 -5.88
CA VAL A 21 5.21 7.91 -5.75
C VAL A 21 5.67 7.49 -4.36
N ILE A 22 6.72 8.11 -3.81
CA ILE A 22 7.21 7.80 -2.47
C ILE A 22 6.16 8.12 -1.40
N ARG A 23 5.43 9.24 -1.55
CA ARG A 23 4.33 9.59 -0.66
C ARG A 23 3.21 8.55 -0.70
N LEU A 24 2.76 8.18 -1.91
CA LEU A 24 1.72 7.16 -2.09
C LEU A 24 2.12 5.84 -1.41
N LEU A 25 3.36 5.41 -1.60
CA LEU A 25 3.83 4.14 -1.05
C LEU A 25 3.89 4.16 0.48
N ARG A 26 4.27 5.29 1.08
CA ARG A 26 4.18 5.51 2.52
C ARG A 26 2.74 5.43 3.02
N GLU A 27 1.78 6.05 2.32
CA GLU A 27 0.35 5.99 2.67
C GLU A 27 -0.20 4.56 2.58
N THR A 28 0.32 3.75 1.66
CA THR A 28 -0.02 2.31 1.58
C THR A 28 0.72 1.44 2.60
N GLY A 29 1.49 2.01 3.51
CA GLY A 29 2.20 1.28 4.57
C GLY A 29 3.41 0.50 4.08
N MET A 30 4.11 0.98 3.03
CA MET A 30 5.43 0.44 2.67
C MET A 30 6.45 0.81 3.77
N GLU A 31 7.28 -0.16 4.16
CA GLU A 31 8.30 0.02 5.21
C GLU A 31 9.37 1.03 4.79
N THR A 32 9.96 1.72 5.77
CA THR A 32 10.97 2.77 5.53
C THR A 32 12.19 2.27 4.77
N ASP A 33 12.60 1.02 5.00
CA ASP A 33 13.75 0.41 4.35
C ASP A 33 13.47 0.13 2.86
N GLN A 34 12.25 -0.31 2.54
CA GLN A 34 11.82 -0.55 1.16
C GLN A 34 11.64 0.76 0.39
N LEU A 35 11.22 1.83 1.08
CA LEU A 35 11.14 3.17 0.50
C LEU A 35 12.53 3.73 0.19
N ALA A 36 13.53 3.49 1.05
CA ALA A 36 14.91 3.90 0.80
C ALA A 36 15.51 3.16 -0.40
N GLU A 37 15.29 1.83 -0.48
CA GLU A 37 15.70 1.00 -1.62
C GLU A 37 15.05 1.50 -2.93
N LEU A 38 13.73 1.77 -2.92
CA LEU A 38 13.05 2.29 -4.10
C LEU A 38 13.59 3.67 -4.53
N LYS A 39 13.91 4.54 -3.57
CA LYS A 39 14.45 5.87 -3.87
C LYS A 39 15.80 5.77 -4.60
N GLN A 40 16.69 4.89 -4.13
CA GLN A 40 17.97 4.62 -4.81
C GLN A 40 17.74 4.08 -6.23
N LEU A 41 16.82 3.12 -6.40
CA LEU A 41 16.50 2.56 -7.71
C LEU A 41 15.85 3.57 -8.68
N LEU A 42 15.20 4.62 -8.17
CA LEU A 42 14.66 5.71 -8.98
C LEU A 42 15.79 6.64 -9.50
N GLU A 43 16.87 6.79 -8.72
CA GLU A 43 18.04 7.59 -9.09
C GLU A 43 18.95 6.87 -10.11
N GLU A 44 18.96 5.53 -10.13
CA GLU A 44 19.81 4.69 -11.00
C GLU A 44 19.36 4.57 -12.47
N GLY A 45 18.20 5.13 -12.85
CA GLY A 45 17.74 5.14 -14.24
C GLY A 45 17.31 3.76 -14.78
N ASP A 46 17.32 3.59 -16.11
CA ASP A 46 16.65 2.46 -16.79
C ASP A 46 17.14 1.05 -16.40
N ALA A 47 18.40 0.91 -15.98
CA ALA A 47 18.95 -0.39 -15.55
C ALA A 47 18.20 -0.97 -14.34
N ALA A 48 17.67 -0.11 -13.48
CA ALA A 48 16.94 -0.47 -12.27
C ALA A 48 15.42 -0.62 -12.48
N ALA A 49 14.90 -0.41 -13.70
CA ALA A 49 13.45 -0.43 -13.95
C ALA A 49 12.77 -1.77 -13.58
N SER A 50 13.44 -2.89 -13.86
CA SER A 50 12.93 -4.23 -13.50
C SER A 50 12.88 -4.44 -11.99
N GLU A 51 13.89 -3.97 -11.26
CA GLU A 51 14.01 -4.04 -9.81
C GLU A 51 12.88 -3.24 -9.13
N ARG A 52 12.63 -2.01 -9.60
CA ARG A 52 11.54 -1.15 -9.14
C ARG A 52 10.19 -1.85 -9.26
N ILE A 53 9.91 -2.43 -10.43
CA ILE A 53 8.65 -3.16 -10.68
C ILE A 53 8.52 -4.38 -9.76
N LYS A 54 9.61 -5.13 -9.53
CA LYS A 54 9.60 -6.29 -8.62
C LYS A 54 9.27 -5.86 -7.20
N LEU A 55 9.89 -4.79 -6.70
CA LEU A 55 9.65 -4.27 -5.36
C LEU A 55 8.19 -3.83 -5.18
N LEU A 56 7.64 -3.09 -6.14
CA LEU A 56 6.24 -2.66 -6.14
C LEU A 56 5.26 -3.85 -6.18
N LYS A 57 5.56 -4.90 -6.97
CA LYS A 57 4.76 -6.13 -7.01
C LYS A 57 4.75 -6.87 -5.67
N LYS A 58 5.89 -6.92 -4.99
CA LYS A 58 6.00 -7.51 -3.65
C LYS A 58 5.15 -6.73 -2.65
N HIS A 59 5.20 -5.40 -2.68
CA HIS A 59 4.36 -4.56 -1.82
C HIS A 59 2.87 -4.73 -2.11
N ARG A 60 2.48 -4.77 -3.39
CA ARG A 60 1.10 -5.08 -3.79
C ARG A 60 0.60 -6.39 -3.19
N PHE A 61 1.44 -7.43 -3.15
CA PHE A 61 1.08 -8.71 -2.55
C PHE A 61 0.91 -8.61 -1.03
N SER A 62 1.78 -7.86 -0.36
CA SER A 62 1.67 -7.58 1.09
C SER A 62 0.36 -6.86 1.43
N LEU A 63 0.02 -5.80 0.68
CA LEU A 63 -1.24 -5.08 0.79
C LEU A 63 -2.45 -6.00 0.63
N LEU A 64 -2.45 -6.83 -0.40
CA LEU A 64 -3.53 -7.79 -0.65
C LEU A 64 -3.70 -8.76 0.52
N LYS A 65 -2.59 -9.27 1.08
CA LYS A 65 -2.61 -10.13 2.26
C LYS A 65 -3.21 -9.41 3.47
N GLY A 66 -2.89 -8.13 3.66
CA GLY A 66 -3.48 -7.28 4.69
C GLY A 66 -4.99 -7.11 4.52
N ILE A 67 -5.46 -6.88 3.28
CA ILE A 67 -6.88 -6.78 2.95
C ILE A 67 -7.60 -8.10 3.23
N HIS A 68 -7.06 -9.23 2.76
CA HIS A 68 -7.65 -10.55 3.01
C HIS A 68 -7.79 -10.85 4.51
N LYS A 69 -6.77 -10.50 5.31
CA LYS A 69 -6.84 -10.67 6.78
C LYS A 69 -7.92 -9.79 7.41
N LYS A 70 -8.05 -8.53 6.98
CA LYS A 70 -9.10 -7.62 7.47
C LYS A 70 -10.49 -8.13 7.10
N GLN A 71 -10.66 -8.67 5.89
CA GLN A 71 -11.91 -9.29 5.45
C GLN A 71 -12.26 -10.51 6.31
N GLU A 72 -11.31 -11.41 6.55
CA GLU A 72 -11.51 -12.58 7.42
C GLU A 72 -11.95 -12.17 8.84
N LEU A 73 -11.35 -11.12 9.40
CA LEU A 73 -11.75 -10.60 10.71
C LEU A 73 -13.15 -9.99 10.70
N LEU A 74 -13.51 -9.30 9.63
CA LEU A 74 -14.85 -8.74 9.45
C LEU A 74 -15.90 -9.86 9.35
N ASP A 75 -15.65 -10.89 8.55
CA ASP A 75 -16.55 -12.03 8.40
C ASP A 75 -16.79 -12.76 9.73
N ARG A 76 -15.74 -12.89 10.56
CA ARG A 76 -15.87 -13.45 11.92
C ARG A 76 -16.70 -12.56 12.83
N LEU A 77 -16.53 -11.24 12.75
CA LEU A 77 -17.31 -10.29 13.54
C LEU A 77 -18.78 -10.33 13.14
N ASP A 78 -19.06 -10.38 11.83
CA ASP A 78 -20.41 -10.51 11.28
C ASP A 78 -21.09 -11.80 11.76
N TYR A 79 -20.35 -12.91 11.81
CA TYR A 79 -20.85 -14.15 12.37
C TYR A 79 -21.23 -14.01 13.86
N VAL A 80 -20.38 -13.38 14.69
CA VAL A 80 -20.70 -13.14 16.10
C VAL A 80 -21.95 -12.26 16.26
N ILE A 81 -22.06 -11.20 15.45
CA ILE A 81 -23.25 -10.32 15.45
C ILE A 81 -24.50 -11.12 15.07
N TYR A 82 -24.41 -12.00 14.07
CA TYR A 82 -25.51 -12.86 13.66
C TYR A 82 -25.95 -13.82 14.79
N GLU A 83 -25.00 -14.48 15.45
CA GLU A 83 -25.30 -15.41 16.54
C GLU A 83 -26.02 -14.70 17.70
N LEU A 84 -25.54 -13.53 18.11
CA LEU A 84 -26.17 -12.73 19.17
C LEU A 84 -27.60 -12.30 18.81
N LYS A 85 -27.83 -11.81 17.58
CA LYS A 85 -29.17 -11.46 17.09
C LYS A 85 -30.11 -12.67 17.06
N ARG A 86 -29.57 -13.84 16.70
CA ARG A 86 -30.36 -15.08 16.67
C ARG A 86 -30.78 -15.51 18.07
N GLU A 87 -29.92 -15.35 19.08
CA GLU A 87 -30.25 -15.65 20.48
C GLU A 87 -31.34 -14.71 21.01
N GLU A 88 -31.24 -13.40 20.73
CA GLU A 88 -32.28 -12.43 21.09
C GLU A 88 -33.64 -12.76 20.46
N CYS A 89 -33.67 -13.22 19.21
CA CYS A 89 -34.90 -13.67 18.56
C CYS A 89 -35.47 -14.96 19.17
N LYS A 90 -34.62 -15.88 19.66
CA LYS A 90 -35.08 -17.12 20.31
C LYS A 90 -35.75 -16.85 21.66
N MET A 91 -35.25 -15.89 22.44
CA MET A 91 -35.82 -15.56 23.76
C MET A 91 -37.23 -14.95 23.64
N LYS A 92 -37.48 -14.13 22.61
CA LYS A 92 -38.79 -13.49 22.37
C LYS A 92 -39.90 -14.44 21.88
N GLY A 93 -39.57 -15.67 21.50
CA GLY A 93 -40.55 -16.67 21.05
C GLY A 93 -41.14 -17.54 22.16
N SER A 94 -40.68 -17.39 23.40
CA SER A 94 -41.02 -18.30 24.52
C SER A 94 -41.90 -17.70 25.62
N GLU A 95 -42.21 -16.40 25.59
CA GLU A 95 -43.07 -15.71 26.58
C GLU A 95 -44.56 -15.63 26.15
N GLY A 96 -44.96 -16.38 25.12
CA GLY A 96 -46.31 -16.32 24.53
C GLY A 96 -47.04 -17.66 24.43
N LYS A 97 -46.91 -18.54 25.43
CA LYS A 97 -47.75 -19.74 25.57
C LYS A 97 -48.31 -19.87 26.98
#